data_AF-A0A2S3QZW6-F1
#
_entry.id   AF-A0A2S3QZW6-F1
#
_cell.length_a   1.000
_cell.length_b   1.000
_cell.length_c   1.000
_cell.angle_alpha   90.00
_cell.angle_beta   90.00
_cell.angle_gamma   90.00
#
_symmetry.space_group_name_H-M   'P 1'
#
loop_
_entity.id
_entity.type
_entity.pdbx_description
1 polymer ?
#
loop_
_entity_poly.entity_id
_entity_poly.type
_entity_poly.pdbx_seq_one_letter_code
_entity_poly.pdbx_strand_id
1 'polypeptide(L)'
;KEALMADIRAGKVGAIFNTVTRPDIRAMQDQVRHSRLKIPLFHAYDVAHGHRTIFPISLGLAASWDPEVVARSARISALEASADGLDMSFSPMVDITRDARW
;
A
#
# COMPACT_ATOMS: atom_id res chain seq x y z
N LYS A 1 0.45 7.60 18.34
CA LYS A 1 0.64 8.57 17.24
C LYS A 1 1.79 9.55 17.54
N GLU A 2 1.85 10.22 18.70
CA GLU A 2 2.91 11.22 18.97
C GLU A 2 4.35 10.66 18.95
N ALA A 3 4.58 9.48 19.54
CA ALA A 3 5.89 8.84 19.51
C ALA A 3 6.41 8.58 18.08
N LEU A 4 5.54 8.09 17.19
CA LEU A 4 5.86 7.90 15.78
C LEU A 4 6.23 9.22 15.09
N MET A 5 5.46 10.28 15.34
CA MET A 5 5.78 11.60 14.79
C MET A 5 7.13 12.11 15.28
N ALA A 6 7.47 11.91 16.56
CA ALA A 6 8.77 12.25 17.10
C ALA A 6 9.91 11.46 16.43
N ASP A 7 9.71 10.16 16.15
CA ASP A 7 10.70 9.34 15.45
C ASP A 7 10.87 9.73 13.97
N ILE A 8 9.80 10.15 13.29
CA ILE A 8 9.88 10.72 11.94
C ILE A 8 10.72 12.00 11.96
N ARG A 9 10.45 12.92 12.91
CA ARG A 9 11.24 14.15 13.09
C ARG A 9 12.71 13.85 13.43
N ALA A 10 12.97 12.78 14.18
CA ALA A 10 14.32 12.31 14.48
C ALA A 10 15.01 11.58 13.31
N GLY A 11 14.33 11.36 12.18
CA GLY A 11 14.87 10.69 11.00
C GLY A 11 15.10 9.18 11.19
N LYS A 12 14.36 8.55 12.12
CA LYS A 12 14.48 7.11 12.40
C LYS A 12 13.52 6.24 11.57
N VAL A 13 12.66 6.87 10.78
CA VAL A 13 11.60 6.21 10.01
C VAL A 13 11.84 6.47 8.54
N GLY A 14 11.94 5.40 7.74
CA GLY A 14 12.08 5.47 6.28
C GLY A 14 10.77 5.21 5.53
N ALA A 15 9.87 4.40 6.11
CA ALA A 15 8.60 4.02 5.51
C ALA A 15 7.52 3.81 6.57
N ILE A 16 6.27 3.96 6.16
CA ILE A 16 5.08 3.69 6.95
C ILE A 16 4.27 2.62 6.24
N PHE A 17 3.75 1.67 7.01
CA PHE A 17 2.80 0.65 6.54
C PHE A 17 1.49 0.75 7.31
N ASN A 18 0.37 0.39 6.67
CA ASN A 18 -0.95 0.25 7.29
C ASN A 18 -1.64 1.57 7.69
N THR A 19 -1.33 2.66 6.98
CA THR A 19 -2.14 3.90 7.04
C THR A 19 -2.67 4.20 5.65
N VAL A 20 -3.99 4.27 5.51
CA VAL A 20 -4.69 4.34 4.20
C VAL A 20 -5.58 5.57 4.05
N THR A 21 -5.47 6.53 4.97
CA THR A 21 -6.24 7.77 4.99
C THR A 21 -5.34 8.93 4.58
N ARG A 22 -5.67 9.57 3.46
CA ARG A 22 -4.88 10.70 2.91
C ARG A 22 -4.52 11.80 3.92
N PRO A 23 -5.42 12.24 4.82
CA PRO A 23 -5.07 13.24 5.83
C PRO A 23 -4.00 12.76 6.82
N ASP A 24 -4.07 11.51 7.28
CA ASP A 24 -3.06 10.95 8.20
C ASP A 24 -1.72 10.75 7.48
N ILE A 25 -1.74 10.22 6.25
CA ILE A 25 -0.56 10.09 5.37
C ILE A 25 0.13 11.44 5.24
N ARG A 26 -0.64 12.49 4.92
CA ARG A 26 -0.11 13.84 4.76
C ARG A 26 0.47 14.40 6.05
N ALA A 27 -0.22 14.21 7.18
CA ALA A 27 0.25 14.69 8.48
C ALA A 27 1.60 14.05 8.88
N MET A 28 1.79 12.76 8.61
CA MET A 28 3.08 12.07 8.79
C MET A 28 4.14 12.60 7.83
N GLN A 29 3.81 12.77 6.56
CA GLN A 29 4.75 13.28 5.56
C GLN A 29 5.22 14.71 5.88
N ASP A 30 4.36 15.55 6.46
CA ASP A 30 4.75 16.89 6.88
C ASP A 30 5.76 16.89 8.04
N GLN A 31 5.79 15.84 8.87
CA GLN A 31 6.79 15.73 9.95
C GLN A 31 8.22 15.63 9.42
N VAL A 32 8.41 15.09 8.21
CA VAL A 32 9.72 14.99 7.55
C VAL A 32 10.38 16.36 7.42
N ARG A 33 9.60 17.44 7.26
CA ARG A 33 10.12 18.81 7.12
C ARG A 33 10.93 19.27 8.33
N HIS A 34 10.64 18.70 9.50
CA HIS A 34 11.35 18.96 10.75
C HIS A 34 12.57 18.06 10.96
N SER A 35 12.76 17.04 10.13
CA SER A 35 13.95 16.18 10.18
C SER A 35 15.19 16.87 9.59
N ARG A 36 16.37 16.44 10.03
CA ARG A 36 17.66 17.01 9.61
C ARG A 36 17.83 16.98 8.08
N LEU A 37 17.59 15.81 7.47
CA LEU A 37 17.81 15.58 6.03
C LEU A 37 16.57 15.77 5.17
N LYS A 38 15.37 15.79 5.76
CA LYS A 38 14.10 15.93 5.02
C LYS A 38 13.89 14.82 3.97
N ILE A 39 14.40 13.62 4.25
CA ILE A 39 14.16 12.44 3.41
C ILE A 39 12.68 12.06 3.52
N PRO A 40 11.91 12.03 2.40
CA PRO A 40 10.49 11.71 2.42
C PRO A 40 10.25 10.30 2.96
N LEU A 41 9.10 10.09 3.61
CA LEU A 41 8.65 8.73 3.92
C LEU A 41 8.05 8.10 2.67
N PHE A 42 8.09 6.78 2.66
CA PHE A 42 7.42 5.94 1.69
C PHE A 42 6.21 5.26 2.34
N HIS A 43 5.04 5.29 1.69
CA HIS A 43 3.80 4.79 2.29
C HIS A 43 3.31 3.53 1.58
N ALA A 44 3.25 2.43 2.32
CA ALA A 44 2.90 1.11 1.80
C ALA A 44 1.62 0.55 2.44
N TYR A 45 0.93 -0.31 1.69
CA TYR A 45 -0.22 -1.08 2.19
C TYR A 45 -0.41 -2.40 1.44
N ASP A 46 -1.16 -3.33 2.03
CA ASP A 46 -1.58 -4.56 1.36
C ASP A 46 -2.79 -4.28 0.46
N VAL A 47 -2.54 -3.82 -0.77
CA VAL A 47 -3.58 -3.68 -1.80
C VAL A 47 -3.60 -4.96 -2.64
N ALA A 48 -4.16 -6.03 -2.07
CA ALA A 48 -4.06 -7.38 -2.62
C ALA A 48 -5.01 -7.63 -3.81
N HIS A 49 -6.29 -7.32 -3.65
CA HIS A 49 -7.33 -7.54 -4.68
C HIS A 49 -8.33 -6.38 -4.74
N GLY A 50 -7.84 -5.16 -4.53
CA GLY A 50 -8.66 -3.96 -4.41
C GLY A 50 -8.16 -3.04 -3.30
N HIS A 51 -8.46 -1.74 -3.40
CA HIS A 51 -8.20 -0.77 -2.33
C HIS A 51 -9.50 -0.35 -1.64
N ARG A 52 -10.37 0.39 -2.35
CA ARG A 52 -11.73 0.72 -1.90
C ARG A 52 -12.75 -0.12 -2.65
N THR A 53 -12.59 -0.23 -3.97
CA THR A 53 -13.31 -1.20 -4.79
C THR A 53 -12.63 -2.54 -4.67
N ILE A 54 -13.37 -3.54 -4.17
CA ILE A 54 -12.86 -4.88 -3.89
C ILE A 54 -13.25 -5.83 -5.02
N PHE A 55 -12.26 -6.47 -5.62
CA PHE A 55 -12.41 -7.49 -6.66
C PHE A 55 -12.41 -8.90 -6.04
N PRO A 56 -12.67 -9.97 -6.82
CA PRO A 56 -12.43 -11.34 -6.34
C PRO A 56 -10.99 -11.50 -5.83
N ILE A 57 -10.79 -12.35 -4.81
CA ILE A 57 -9.45 -12.69 -4.31
C ILE A 57 -8.56 -13.20 -5.45
N SER A 58 -7.23 -13.14 -5.28
CA SER A 58 -6.26 -13.52 -6.33
C SER A 58 -6.52 -14.89 -6.95
N LEU A 59 -6.95 -15.89 -6.17
CA LEU A 59 -7.34 -17.21 -6.67
C LEU A 59 -8.56 -17.16 -7.61
N GLY A 60 -9.56 -16.34 -7.27
CA GLY A 60 -10.75 -16.13 -8.11
C GLY A 60 -10.45 -15.32 -9.37
N LEU A 61 -9.58 -14.31 -9.28
CA LEU A 61 -9.09 -13.58 -10.45
C LEU A 61 -8.30 -14.48 -11.40
N ALA A 62 -7.44 -15.36 -10.88
CA ALA A 62 -6.70 -16.33 -11.69
C ALA A 62 -7.63 -17.28 -12.45
N ALA A 63 -8.76 -17.68 -11.83
CA ALA A 63 -9.75 -18.54 -12.46
C ALA A 63 -10.47 -17.90 -13.67
N SER A 64 -10.34 -16.59 -13.89
CA SER A 64 -10.85 -15.95 -15.11
C SER A 64 -10.07 -16.33 -16.37
N TRP A 65 -8.79 -16.72 -16.24
CA TRP A 65 -7.86 -16.90 -17.36
C TRP A 65 -7.76 -15.69 -18.30
N ASP A 66 -8.09 -14.51 -17.80
CA ASP A 66 -8.10 -13.26 -18.57
C ASP A 66 -7.08 -12.26 -17.98
N PRO A 67 -5.88 -12.17 -18.57
CA PRO A 67 -4.85 -11.22 -18.13
C PRO A 67 -5.29 -9.76 -18.22
N GLU A 68 -6.20 -9.40 -19.13
CA GLU A 68 -6.68 -8.02 -19.25
C GLU A 68 -7.58 -7.64 -18.07
N VAL A 69 -8.43 -8.57 -17.61
CA VAL A 69 -9.24 -8.38 -16.41
C VAL A 69 -8.36 -8.23 -15.16
N VAL A 70 -7.31 -9.06 -15.02
CA VAL A 70 -6.35 -8.97 -13.90
C VAL A 70 -5.57 -7.64 -13.96
N ALA A 71 -5.10 -7.23 -15.13
CA ALA A 71 -4.41 -5.96 -15.30
C ALA A 71 -5.32 -4.76 -14.98
N ARG A 72 -6.60 -4.83 -15.39
CA ARG A 72 -7.58 -3.79 -15.11
C ARG A 72 -7.91 -3.68 -13.62
N SER A 73 -8.07 -4.79 -12.91
CA SER A 73 -8.31 -4.77 -11.45
C SER A 73 -7.13 -4.17 -10.70
N ALA A 74 -5.89 -4.54 -11.07
CA ALA A 74 -4.68 -3.94 -10.52
C ALA A 74 -4.59 -2.43 -10.83
N ARG A 75 -4.95 -2.01 -12.05
CA ARG A 75 -4.94 -0.60 -12.45
C ARG A 75 -5.91 0.24 -11.63
N ILE A 76 -7.14 -0.24 -11.43
CA ILE A 76 -8.14 0.45 -10.60
C ILE A 76 -7.65 0.53 -9.15
N SER A 77 -7.12 -0.58 -8.61
CA SER A 77 -6.56 -0.62 -7.25
C SER A 77 -5.43 0.41 -7.07
N ALA A 78 -4.53 0.52 -8.05
CA ALA A 78 -3.44 1.50 -8.02
C ALA A 78 -3.96 2.95 -8.10
N LEU A 79 -5.00 3.22 -8.90
CA LEU A 79 -5.62 4.56 -8.97
C LEU A 79 -6.20 4.96 -7.62
N GLU A 80 -6.94 4.07 -6.97
CA GLU A 80 -7.55 4.36 -5.67
C GLU A 80 -6.49 4.49 -4.56
N ALA A 81 -5.52 3.57 -4.51
CA ALA A 81 -4.46 3.59 -3.51
C ALA A 81 -3.58 4.85 -3.60
N SER A 82 -3.18 5.21 -4.82
CA SER A 82 -2.38 6.43 -5.06
C SER A 82 -3.19 7.70 -4.77
N ALA A 83 -4.51 7.71 -5.03
CA ALA A 83 -5.38 8.81 -4.64
C ALA A 83 -5.44 9.02 -3.12
N ASP A 84 -5.37 7.92 -2.34
CA ASP A 84 -5.29 7.98 -0.88
C ASP A 84 -3.88 8.27 -0.35
N GLY A 85 -2.86 8.26 -1.21
CA GLY A 85 -1.49 8.67 -0.89
C GLY A 85 -0.52 7.51 -0.62
N LEU A 86 -0.84 6.30 -1.08
CA LEU A 86 0.08 5.15 -1.03
C LEU A 86 1.03 5.17 -2.24
N ASP A 87 2.31 4.91 -1.98
CA ASP A 87 3.38 4.83 -2.99
C ASP A 87 3.64 3.40 -3.45
N MET A 88 3.32 2.41 -2.61
CA MET A 88 3.56 0.99 -2.88
C MET A 88 2.48 0.09 -2.31
N SER A 89 2.26 -1.01 -3.02
CA SER A 89 1.51 -2.15 -2.50
C SER A 89 2.43 -3.35 -2.30
N PHE A 90 2.19 -4.14 -1.26
CA PHE A 90 2.80 -5.47 -1.10
C PHE A 90 2.02 -6.52 -1.91
N SER A 91 1.97 -6.32 -3.22
CA SER A 91 1.28 -7.16 -4.19
C SER A 91 2.09 -7.17 -5.50
N PRO A 92 2.13 -8.28 -6.27
CA PRO A 92 1.33 -9.50 -6.11
C PRO A 92 1.95 -10.55 -5.19
N MET A 93 1.09 -11.36 -4.58
CA MET A 93 1.47 -12.66 -4.03
C MET A 93 1.39 -13.69 -5.16
N VAL A 94 2.48 -14.44 -5.37
CA VAL A 94 2.66 -15.37 -6.51
C VAL A 94 3.17 -16.75 -6.08
N ASP A 95 2.93 -17.11 -4.82
CA ASP A 95 3.41 -18.38 -4.29
C ASP A 95 2.64 -19.54 -4.94
N ILE A 96 3.38 -20.50 -5.51
CA ILE A 96 2.81 -21.73 -6.04
C ILE A 96 2.55 -22.69 -4.89
N THR A 97 1.28 -23.00 -4.63
CA THR A 97 0.89 -24.05 -3.71
C THR A 97 0.24 -25.23 -4.45
N ARG A 98 0.43 -26.43 -3.92
CA ARG A 98 -0.30 -27.65 -4.29
C ARG A 98 -1.04 -28.24 -3.08
N ASP A 99 -1.12 -27.47 -1.99
CA ASP A 99 -1.74 -27.86 -0.74
C ASP A 99 -2.90 -26.90 -0.45
N ALA A 100 -4.12 -27.42 -0.55
CA ALA A 100 -5.33 -26.64 -0.31
C ALA A 100 -5.59 -26.33 1.18
N ARG A 101 -4.76 -26.83 2.10
CA ARG A 101 -4.83 -26.50 3.53
C ARG A 101 -4.17 -25.16 3.86
N TRP A 102 -3.32 -24.67 2.95
CA TRP A 102 -2.66 -23.38 3.07
C TRP A 102 -3.57 -22.25 2.62
#